data_AF-A0A8T8SH79-F1
#
_entry.id   AF-A0A8T8SH79-F1
#
_cell.length_a   1.000
_cell.length_b   1.000
_cell.length_c   1.000
_cell.angle_alpha   90.00
_cell.angle_beta   90.00
_cell.angle_gamma   90.00
#
_symmetry.space_group_name_H-M   'P 1'
#
loop_
_entity.id
_entity.type
_entity.pdbx_description
1 polymer ?
#
loop_
_entity_poly.entity_id
_entity_poly.type
_entity_poly.pdbx_seq_one_letter_code
_entity_poly.pdbx_strand_id
1 'polypeptide(L)'
;MQRNLQRGLAAGALLPSSRTWPRSGGELALLRIAGAVWPTSDWQHPVSTPRALLMAQYLAHARVRCTGDVACALYVVTLVLEGETLSKRIVPEALNALSQIMVLLGREPMTATEEGWKRVQEAQVKWGIPMPDVGAAHTEHVGVELVEEVALSDLAQPIHCLVC
;
A
#
# COMPACT_ATOMS: atom_id res chain seq x y z
N MET A 1 19.78 4.28 -0.49
CA MET A 1 18.31 4.29 -0.62
C MET A 1 17.71 5.64 -0.22
N GLN A 2 17.89 6.14 1.01
CA GLN A 2 17.27 7.40 1.45
C GLN A 2 17.55 8.62 0.53
N ARG A 3 18.78 8.76 0.04
CA ARG A 3 19.14 9.81 -0.95
C ARG A 3 18.34 9.71 -2.25
N ASN A 4 17.97 8.50 -2.69
CA ASN A 4 17.17 8.30 -3.90
C ASN A 4 15.74 8.79 -3.65
N LEU A 5 15.16 8.42 -2.50
CA LEU A 5 13.84 8.90 -2.08
C LEU A 5 13.80 10.42 -1.97
N GLN A 6 14.77 11.04 -1.30
CA GLN A 6 14.85 12.50 -1.15
C GLN A 6 14.92 13.22 -2.50
N ARG A 7 15.73 12.71 -3.44
CA ARG A 7 15.82 13.27 -4.79
C ARG A 7 14.52 13.10 -5.58
N GLY A 8 13.87 11.95 -5.44
CA GLY A 8 12.57 11.69 -6.07
C GLY A 8 11.49 12.64 -5.56
N LEU A 9 11.41 12.84 -4.24
CA LEU A 9 10.47 13.76 -3.61
C LEU A 9 10.75 15.22 -4.00
N ALA A 10 12.03 15.63 -4.03
CA ALA A 10 12.43 16.97 -4.43
C ALA A 10 12.11 17.28 -5.90
N ALA A 11 12.19 16.28 -6.79
CA ALA A 11 11.81 16.42 -8.19
C ALA A 11 10.28 16.55 -8.36
N GLY A 12 9.49 16.02 -7.43
CA GLY A 12 8.04 16.07 -7.43
C GLY A 12 7.44 14.67 -7.31
N ALA A 13 6.65 14.44 -6.25
CA ALA A 13 6.11 13.12 -5.93
C ALA A 13 5.10 12.56 -6.97
N LEU A 14 4.48 13.46 -7.75
CA LEU A 14 3.45 13.11 -8.73
C LEU A 14 4.00 12.82 -10.13
N LEU A 15 5.23 13.26 -10.43
CA LEU A 15 5.82 13.07 -11.76
C LEU A 15 6.12 11.58 -11.99
N PRO A 16 5.80 10.98 -13.15
CA PRO A 16 6.12 9.58 -13.43
C PRO A 16 7.64 9.33 -13.53
N SER A 17 8.43 10.36 -13.83
CA SER A 17 9.89 10.30 -13.89
C SER A 17 10.57 10.29 -12.52
N SER A 18 9.85 10.66 -11.45
CA SER A 18 10.44 10.71 -10.11
C SER A 18 10.51 9.32 -9.47
N ARG A 19 11.65 9.03 -8.84
CA ARG A 19 11.91 7.72 -8.22
C ARG A 19 11.52 7.74 -6.74
N THR A 20 10.22 7.73 -6.49
CA THR A 20 9.63 7.71 -5.14
C THR A 20 9.56 6.32 -4.55
N TRP A 21 9.24 5.30 -5.36
CA TRP A 21 9.23 3.90 -4.94
C TRP A 21 10.56 3.18 -5.25
N PRO A 22 10.97 2.19 -4.41
CA PRO A 22 12.11 1.34 -4.68
C PRO A 22 11.79 0.32 -5.78
N ARG A 23 11.68 0.78 -7.03
CA ARG A 23 11.28 -0.06 -8.18
C ARG A 23 12.37 -1.02 -8.65
N SER A 24 13.61 -0.82 -8.21
CA SER A 24 14.69 -1.77 -8.53
C SER A 24 14.63 -2.98 -7.61
N GLY A 25 14.56 -4.18 -8.18
CA GLY A 25 14.53 -5.42 -7.40
C GLY A 25 15.68 -5.57 -6.38
N GLY A 26 16.86 -5.01 -6.67
CA GLY A 26 17.98 -5.00 -5.72
C GLY A 26 17.72 -4.19 -4.45
N GLU A 27 16.94 -3.11 -4.54
CA GLU A 27 16.56 -2.30 -3.39
C GLU A 27 15.58 -3.06 -2.47
N LEU A 28 14.59 -3.73 -3.05
CA LEU A 28 13.65 -4.58 -2.32
C LEU A 28 14.31 -5.81 -1.70
N ALA A 29 15.19 -6.48 -2.46
CA ALA A 29 15.96 -7.62 -1.98
C ALA A 29 16.85 -7.24 -0.79
N LEU A 30 17.47 -6.06 -0.82
CA LEU A 30 18.28 -5.57 0.30
C LEU A 30 17.44 -5.38 1.57
N LEU A 31 16.22 -4.84 1.46
CA LEU A 31 15.32 -4.69 2.61
C LEU A 31 14.89 -6.05 3.20
N ARG A 32 14.68 -7.04 2.34
CA ARG A 32 14.34 -8.41 2.75
C ARG A 32 15.50 -9.12 3.44
N ILE A 33 16.69 -9.07 2.84
CA ILE A 33 17.91 -9.66 3.40
C ILE A 33 18.23 -8.99 4.74
N ALA A 34 18.10 -7.66 4.82
CA ALA A 34 18.32 -6.95 6.07
C ALA A 34 17.33 -7.33 7.20
N GLY A 35 16.11 -7.76 6.86
CA GLY A 35 15.18 -8.31 7.86
C GLY A 35 15.50 -9.73 8.29
N ALA A 36 16.19 -10.50 7.46
CA ALA A 36 16.57 -11.88 7.75
C ALA A 36 17.90 -11.98 8.52
N VAL A 37 18.85 -11.08 8.24
CA VAL A 37 20.19 -11.10 8.84
C VAL A 37 20.20 -10.50 10.25
N TRP A 38 19.41 -9.44 10.48
CA TRP A 38 19.40 -8.72 11.75
C TRP A 38 18.08 -8.89 12.50
N PRO A 39 18.11 -9.08 13.83
CA PRO A 39 16.90 -9.19 14.64
C PRO A 39 16.07 -7.91 14.60
N THR A 40 14.74 -8.05 14.53
CA THR A 40 13.78 -6.94 14.53
C THR A 40 13.14 -6.71 15.90
N SER A 41 13.42 -7.58 16.87
CA SER A 41 12.86 -7.52 18.22
C SER A 41 13.47 -6.43 19.12
N ASP A 42 14.67 -5.97 18.80
CA ASP A 42 15.43 -5.09 19.67
C ASP A 42 14.78 -3.71 19.83
N TRP A 43 14.99 -3.10 20.99
CA TRP A 43 14.44 -1.76 21.27
C TRP A 43 15.05 -0.70 20.34
N GLN A 44 16.38 -0.72 20.20
CA GLN A 44 17.15 0.11 19.27
C GLN A 44 18.26 -0.73 18.66
N HIS A 45 18.29 -0.84 17.33
CA HIS A 45 19.34 -1.56 16.60
C HIS A 45 19.86 -0.66 15.47
N PRO A 46 21.20 -0.49 15.34
CA PRO A 46 21.80 0.47 14.40
C PRO A 46 21.44 0.20 12.93
N VAL A 47 21.00 -1.01 12.58
CA VAL A 47 20.57 -1.36 11.21
C VAL A 47 19.06 -1.54 11.09
N SER A 48 18.40 -2.08 12.11
CA SER A 48 16.98 -2.48 12.01
C SER A 48 16.06 -1.27 12.18
N THR A 49 16.42 -0.36 13.09
CA THR A 49 15.70 0.89 13.31
C THR A 49 15.70 1.80 12.07
N PRO A 50 16.85 2.12 11.43
CA PRO A 50 16.82 2.92 10.21
C PRO A 50 16.17 2.19 9.03
N ARG A 51 16.21 0.86 8.98
CA ARG A 51 15.47 0.07 7.99
C ARG A 51 13.96 0.27 8.14
N ALA A 52 13.42 0.12 9.35
CA ALA A 52 12.01 0.35 9.65
C ALA A 52 11.59 1.79 9.36
N LEU A 53 12.42 2.76 9.75
CA LEU A 53 12.18 4.18 9.53
C LEU A 53 12.18 4.54 8.04
N LEU A 54 13.09 3.94 7.26
CA LEU A 54 13.12 4.10 5.81
C LEU A 54 11.88 3.50 5.15
N MET A 55 11.44 2.32 5.56
CA MET A 55 10.20 1.69 5.05
C MET A 55 8.98 2.56 5.37
N ALA A 56 8.87 3.07 6.60
CA ALA A 56 7.82 4.02 6.98
C ALA A 56 7.87 5.30 6.14
N GLN A 57 9.06 5.85 5.87
CA GLN A 57 9.23 7.04 5.04
C GLN A 57 8.79 6.82 3.59
N TYR A 58 9.04 5.63 3.03
CA TYR A 58 8.50 5.26 1.72
C TYR A 58 6.97 5.21 1.75
N LEU A 59 6.38 4.52 2.72
CA LEU A 59 4.91 4.38 2.83
C LEU A 59 4.20 5.71 3.08
N ALA A 60 4.81 6.62 3.83
CA ALA A 60 4.22 7.92 4.17
C ALA A 60 4.23 8.92 3.00
N HIS A 61 5.28 8.92 2.18
CA HIS A 61 5.52 9.98 1.19
C HIS A 61 5.37 9.53 -0.25
N ALA A 62 5.50 8.24 -0.56
CA ALA A 62 5.41 7.77 -1.93
C ALA A 62 3.95 7.68 -2.36
N ARG A 63 3.57 8.47 -3.37
CA ARG A 63 2.24 8.42 -3.97
C ARG A 63 2.15 7.25 -4.93
N VAL A 64 0.99 6.59 -4.97
CA VAL A 64 0.73 5.45 -5.85
C VAL A 64 0.33 5.98 -7.22
N ARG A 65 1.15 5.73 -8.24
CA ARG A 65 0.88 6.21 -9.61
C ARG A 65 0.57 5.07 -10.57
N CYS A 66 1.15 3.89 -10.38
CA CYS A 66 0.94 2.75 -11.27
C CYS A 66 0.64 1.47 -10.48
N THR A 67 0.10 0.44 -11.13
CA THR A 67 -0.10 -0.88 -10.52
C THR A 67 1.20 -1.51 -10.02
N GLY A 68 2.34 -1.18 -10.66
CA GLY A 68 3.67 -1.56 -10.16
C GLY A 68 4.04 -0.89 -8.84
N ASP A 69 3.63 0.37 -8.63
CA ASP A 69 3.83 1.07 -7.36
C ASP A 69 2.95 0.44 -6.26
N VAL A 70 1.73 -0.01 -6.59
CA VAL A 70 0.87 -0.78 -5.67
C VAL A 70 1.55 -2.08 -5.23
N ALA A 71 2.08 -2.86 -6.18
CA ALA A 71 2.78 -4.11 -5.87
C ALA A 71 4.02 -3.86 -4.98
N CYS A 72 4.78 -2.79 -5.25
CA CYS A 72 5.91 -2.40 -4.42
C CYS A 72 5.48 -1.99 -3.00
N ALA A 73 4.41 -1.20 -2.89
CA ALA A 73 3.86 -0.76 -1.61
C ALA A 73 3.39 -1.96 -0.76
N LEU A 74 2.62 -2.88 -1.35
CA LEU A 74 2.19 -4.12 -0.70
C LEU A 74 3.38 -4.97 -0.24
N TYR A 75 4.41 -5.10 -1.07
CA TYR A 75 5.62 -5.81 -0.68
C TYR A 75 6.32 -5.17 0.53
N VAL A 76 6.47 -3.84 0.55
CA VAL A 76 7.05 -3.15 1.71
C VAL A 76 6.19 -3.34 2.97
N VAL A 77 4.86 -3.30 2.85
CA VAL A 77 3.95 -3.58 3.97
C VAL A 77 4.15 -5.01 4.50
N THR A 78 4.34 -6.01 3.63
CA THR A 78 4.64 -7.38 4.09
C THR A 78 5.96 -7.46 4.86
N LEU A 79 7.00 -6.74 4.44
CA LEU A 79 8.27 -6.69 5.17
C LEU A 79 8.16 -6.04 6.55
N VAL A 80 7.32 -5.00 6.65
CA VAL A 80 7.00 -4.37 7.95
C VAL A 80 6.26 -5.35 8.85
N LEU A 81 5.26 -6.05 8.31
CA LEU A 81 4.50 -7.05 9.06
C LEU A 81 5.41 -8.19 9.57
N GLU A 82 6.31 -8.71 8.72
CA GLU A 82 7.31 -9.70 9.12
C GLU A 82 8.16 -9.21 10.31
N GLY A 83 8.64 -7.95 10.25
CA GLY A 83 9.45 -7.37 11.31
C GLY A 83 8.70 -7.14 12.62
N GLU A 84 7.41 -6.83 12.56
CA GLU A 84 6.56 -6.52 13.72
C GLU A 84 5.91 -7.75 14.36
N THR A 85 5.97 -8.93 13.73
CA THR A 85 5.41 -10.18 14.29
C THR A 85 5.85 -10.48 15.73
N LEU A 86 7.13 -10.22 16.05
CA LEU A 86 7.68 -10.43 17.40
C LEU A 86 7.54 -9.19 18.30
N SER A 87 7.65 -7.98 17.75
CA SER A 87 7.68 -6.73 18.53
C SER A 87 6.29 -6.16 18.83
N LYS A 88 5.26 -6.55 18.06
CA LYS A 88 3.87 -6.10 18.17
C LYS A 88 3.71 -4.57 18.14
N ARG A 89 4.59 -3.83 17.46
CA ARG A 89 4.45 -2.38 17.33
C ARG A 89 3.51 -2.09 16.16
N ILE A 90 2.81 -0.95 16.28
CA ILE A 90 1.89 -0.49 15.23
C ILE A 90 2.65 0.52 14.37
N VAL A 91 2.69 0.27 13.07
CA VAL A 91 3.22 1.22 12.08
C VAL A 91 2.05 1.90 11.38
N PRO A 92 1.69 3.14 11.77
CA PRO A 92 0.49 3.82 11.24
C PRO A 92 0.58 4.05 9.73
N GLU A 93 1.78 4.27 9.20
CA GLU A 93 2.01 4.50 7.76
C GLU A 93 1.66 3.26 6.91
N ALA A 94 1.87 2.06 7.44
CA ALA A 94 1.50 0.83 6.74
C ALA A 94 -0.02 0.66 6.67
N LEU A 95 -0.73 0.98 7.75
CA LEU A 95 -2.19 0.96 7.78
C LEU A 95 -2.80 2.00 6.84
N ASN A 96 -2.22 3.20 6.82
CA ASN A 96 -2.62 4.27 5.93
C ASN A 96 -2.36 3.92 4.45
N ALA A 97 -1.21 3.33 4.13
CA ALA A 97 -0.94 2.86 2.77
C ALA A 97 -1.92 1.75 2.34
N LEU A 98 -2.24 0.81 3.24
CA LEU A 98 -3.22 -0.24 2.97
C LEU A 98 -4.62 0.34 2.74
N SER A 99 -5.08 1.30 3.54
CA SER A 99 -6.39 1.92 3.34
C SER A 99 -6.46 2.64 2.00
N GLN A 100 -5.41 3.38 1.62
CA GLN A 100 -5.32 4.03 0.31
C GLN A 100 -5.38 3.00 -0.84
N ILE A 101 -4.63 1.90 -0.75
CA ILE A 101 -4.63 0.85 -1.76
C ILE A 101 -6.00 0.17 -1.86
N MET A 102 -6.66 -0.10 -0.73
CA MET A 102 -8.00 -0.70 -0.71
C MET A 102 -9.03 0.22 -1.37
N VAL A 103 -8.97 1.53 -1.12
CA VAL A 103 -9.88 2.49 -1.77
C VAL A 103 -9.56 2.65 -3.26
N LEU A 104 -8.27 2.56 -3.65
CA LEU A 104 -7.85 2.64 -5.05
C LEU A 104 -8.24 1.39 -5.87
N LEU A 105 -8.20 0.20 -5.27
CA LEU A 105 -8.50 -1.08 -5.92
C LEU A 105 -9.94 -1.56 -5.74
N GLY A 106 -10.65 -1.11 -4.71
CA GLY A 106 -11.98 -1.60 -4.36
C GLY A 106 -13.03 -1.27 -5.42
N ARG A 107 -13.82 -2.28 -5.83
CA ARG A 107 -14.98 -2.17 -6.76
C ARG A 107 -16.25 -1.59 -6.13
N GLU A 108 -16.17 -0.90 -5.00
CA GLU A 108 -17.39 -0.50 -4.29
C GLU A 108 -18.07 0.73 -4.94
N PRO A 109 -19.42 0.73 -5.07
CA PRO A 109 -20.21 1.91 -5.46
C PRO A 109 -20.10 3.09 -4.48
N MET A 110 -19.36 2.92 -3.37
CA MET A 110 -18.99 3.96 -2.42
C MET A 110 -18.20 5.11 -3.04
N THR A 111 -17.48 4.87 -4.14
CA THR A 111 -16.77 5.92 -4.90
C THR A 111 -17.51 6.34 -6.17
N ALA A 112 -18.47 5.52 -6.63
CA ALA A 112 -19.27 5.79 -7.83
C ALA A 112 -20.40 6.80 -7.60
N THR A 113 -20.92 6.90 -6.37
CA THR A 113 -21.94 7.89 -5.98
C THR A 113 -21.29 9.06 -5.23
N GLU A 114 -21.60 10.30 -5.59
CA GLU A 114 -21.06 11.50 -4.92
C GLU A 114 -21.29 11.48 -3.39
N GLU A 115 -22.38 10.88 -2.93
CA GLU A 115 -22.70 10.75 -1.51
C GLU A 115 -21.79 9.77 -0.78
N GLY A 116 -21.35 8.69 -1.43
CA GLY A 116 -20.40 7.75 -0.84
C GLY A 116 -19.04 8.42 -0.65
N TRP A 117 -18.62 9.23 -1.63
CA TRP A 117 -17.37 9.99 -1.53
C TRP A 117 -17.38 11.00 -0.40
N LYS A 118 -18.51 11.71 -0.20
CA LYS A 118 -18.67 12.64 0.92
C LYS A 118 -18.56 11.92 2.27
N ARG A 119 -19.14 10.74 2.42
CA ARG A 119 -19.01 9.93 3.65
C ARG A 119 -17.57 9.52 3.93
N VAL A 120 -16.82 9.14 2.90
CA VAL A 120 -15.39 8.81 3.04
C VAL A 120 -14.61 10.08 3.42
N GLN A 121 -14.83 11.20 2.73
CA GLN A 121 -14.20 12.49 3.08
C GLN A 121 -14.50 12.92 4.51
N GLU A 122 -15.75 12.84 4.94
CA GLU A 122 -16.18 13.17 6.31
C GLU A 122 -15.51 12.27 7.35
N ALA A 123 -15.48 10.95 7.10
CA ALA A 123 -14.77 10.01 7.97
C ALA A 123 -13.28 10.33 8.03
N GLN A 124 -12.66 10.71 6.91
CA GLN A 124 -11.25 11.05 6.86
C GLN A 124 -10.92 12.36 7.57
N VAL A 125 -11.73 13.40 7.39
CA VAL A 125 -11.59 14.67 8.13
C VAL A 125 -11.78 14.43 9.62
N LYS A 126 -12.74 13.59 9.99
CA LYS A 126 -13.00 13.21 11.39
C LYS A 126 -11.83 12.47 12.03
N TRP A 127 -11.20 11.54 11.31
CA TRP A 127 -10.13 10.68 11.82
C TRP A 127 -8.72 11.14 11.46
N GLY A 128 -8.57 12.27 10.75
CA GLY A 128 -7.28 12.81 10.34
C GLY A 128 -6.49 11.91 9.37
N ILE A 129 -7.18 11.03 8.64
CA ILE A 129 -6.55 10.11 7.67
C ILE A 129 -6.23 10.91 6.40
N PRO A 130 -4.98 10.90 5.90
CA PRO A 130 -4.66 11.63 4.68
C PRO A 130 -5.51 11.11 3.51
N MET A 131 -6.00 12.04 2.70
CA MET A 131 -6.92 11.74 1.62
C MET A 131 -6.23 10.88 0.55
N PRO A 132 -6.83 9.75 0.11
CA PRO A 132 -6.28 8.99 -1.01
C PRO A 132 -6.45 9.84 -2.27
N ASP A 133 -5.46 9.78 -3.17
CA ASP A 133 -5.43 10.58 -4.40
C ASP A 133 -6.37 10.02 -5.49
N VAL A 134 -7.57 9.56 -5.11
CA VAL A 134 -8.51 8.92 -6.05
C VAL A 134 -9.16 9.95 -6.96
N GLY A 135 -9.10 9.72 -8.27
CA GLY A 135 -9.57 10.67 -9.29
C GLY A 135 -8.55 11.77 -9.63
N ALA A 136 -7.34 11.71 -9.07
CA ALA A 136 -6.25 12.55 -9.54
C ALA A 136 -5.73 12.05 -10.90
N ALA A 137 -5.23 12.96 -11.75
CA ALA A 137 -4.74 12.62 -13.09
C ALA A 137 -3.66 11.52 -13.12
N HIS A 138 -2.96 11.29 -12.00
CA HIS A 138 -1.93 10.26 -11.89
C HIS A 138 -2.46 8.90 -11.39
N THR A 139 -3.71 8.80 -10.95
CA THR A 139 -4.33 7.54 -10.48
C THR A 139 -5.37 6.98 -11.44
N GLU A 140 -5.78 7.76 -12.45
CA GLU A 140 -6.77 7.39 -13.46
C GLU A 140 -6.43 6.08 -14.20
N HIS A 141 -5.14 5.83 -14.44
CA HIS A 141 -4.63 4.64 -15.13
C HIS A 141 -4.31 3.47 -14.19
N VAL A 142 -4.46 3.64 -12.87
CA VAL A 142 -4.31 2.56 -11.88
C VAL A 142 -5.62 1.78 -11.74
N GLY A 143 -6.72 2.34 -12.23
CA GLY A 143 -7.98 1.62 -12.39
C GLY A 143 -7.71 0.32 -13.12
N VAL A 144 -7.97 -0.79 -12.45
CA VAL A 144 -7.95 -2.10 -13.09
C VAL A 144 -9.06 -2.06 -14.13
N GLU A 145 -8.71 -1.97 -15.42
CA GLU A 145 -9.59 -2.50 -16.47
C GLU A 145 -9.78 -3.96 -16.11
N LEU A 146 -10.95 -4.26 -15.56
CA LEU A 146 -11.27 -5.60 -15.15
C LEU A 146 -11.45 -6.41 -16.42
N VAL A 147 -10.66 -7.47 -16.51
CA VAL A 147 -11.08 -8.73 -17.13
C VAL A 147 -12.58 -8.89 -16.86
N GLU A 148 -13.36 -8.96 -17.94
CA GLU A 148 -14.80 -9.09 -17.90
C GLU A 148 -15.23 -10.08 -16.82
N GLU A 149 -16.23 -9.67 -16.03
CA GLU A 149 -17.01 -10.56 -15.18
C GLU A 149 -17.72 -11.60 -16.06
N VAL A 150 -17.01 -12.64 -16.47
CA VAL A 150 -17.59 -13.90 -16.91
C VAL A 150 -17.15 -14.93 -15.87
N ALA A 151 -18.14 -15.55 -15.22
CA ALA A 151 -18.01 -16.74 -14.37
C ALA A 151 -17.70 -16.54 -12.86
N LEU A 152 -18.40 -15.63 -12.17
CA LEU A 152 -18.66 -15.80 -10.72
C LEU A 152 -20.15 -16.02 -10.40
N SER A 153 -21.04 -16.00 -11.40
CA SER A 153 -22.44 -16.41 -11.26
C SER A 153 -22.66 -17.92 -11.22
N ASP A 154 -21.68 -18.73 -11.66
CA ASP A 154 -21.85 -20.19 -11.80
C ASP A 154 -21.51 -21.00 -10.54
N LEU A 155 -20.99 -20.37 -9.48
CA LEU A 155 -20.71 -21.04 -8.20
C LEU A 155 -21.81 -20.87 -7.15
N ALA A 156 -22.88 -20.13 -7.48
CA ALA A 156 -24.08 -20.02 -6.64
C ALA A 156 -25.16 -21.02 -7.09
N GLN A 157 -24.85 -22.32 -7.13
CA GLN A 157 -25.87 -23.36 -7.08
C GLN A 157 -25.82 -24.05 -5.71
N PRO A 158 -26.95 -24.11 -4.98
CA PRO A 158 -27.01 -24.78 -3.68
C PRO A 158 -26.78 -26.27 -3.88
N ILE A 159 -25.79 -26.81 -3.17
CA ILE A 159 -25.52 -28.25 -3.07
C ILE A 159 -26.69 -28.87 -2.31
N HIS A 160 -27.74 -29.22 -3.05
CA HIS A 160 -28.72 -30.19 -2.64
C HIS A 160 -28.09 -31.58 -2.87
N CYS A 161 -27.54 -32.21 -1.82
CA CYS A 161 -27.65 -33.65 -1.58
C CYS A 161 -26.83 -34.18 -0.39
N LEU A 162 -27.47 -35.12 0.32
CA LEU A 162 -26.93 -36.22 1.12
C LEU A 162 -26.50 -35.98 2.58
N VAL A 163 -27.51 -35.92 3.47
CA VAL A 163 -27.51 -36.71 4.71
C VAL A 163 -28.93 -37.27 4.93
N CYS A 164 -28.98 -38.60 5.16
CA CYS A 164 -30.13 -39.52 5.31
C CYS A 164 -30.69 -40.11 4.01
#